data_AF-A0A8T4NW68-F1
#
_entry.id   AF-A0A8T4NW68-F1
#
_cell.length_a   1.000
_cell.length_b   1.000
_cell.length_c   1.000
_cell.angle_alpha   90.00
_cell.angle_beta   90.00
_cell.angle_gamma   90.00
#
_symmetry.space_group_name_H-M   'P 1'
#
loop_
_entity.id
_entity.type
_entity.pdbx_description
1 polymer ?
#
loop_
_entity_poly.entity_id
_entity_poly.type
_entity_poly.pdbx_seq_one_letter_code
_entity_poly.pdbx_strand_id
1 'polypeptide(L)'
;MARFAHISDIHLGGWKQEPMQQLNFESFRKAVDICLKSNLDFILFAGDIFDSAYPPIEILKETFGEFKRIKDAKIPVFIIAGSHDYSVSGKTFLDVLEKAGFCKNVLSYEERDGFFVLNPTVYQDVAIYGYPGKKSGLEIPELRKVKFNDAPGLFKIFMLHTSLDKAVGTLPIDSIEHNLLPVADYYALGHLHIDFQYENFVYPGPVFPNNFQELEDLHYGGFYIVDTSSSEFLKKIDLKIREIVSIDLQLHDATTATDKILGELDKRNLEDKVVLLRVSGELENGKTSDIKFDQIESFVKNKNAYFLLKNTHDLKAKEMETEMKIETKSAENIEGESIKVYSEKNPSNFNESVNELMHVLSMEKQEDEKTEIFNNRLLSEARKVLRFE
;
A
#
# COMPACT_ATOMS: atom_id res chain seq x y z
N MET A 1 -30.74 -2.05 -14.07
CA MET A 1 -30.57 -1.53 -12.71
C MET A 1 -29.62 -2.48 -12.02
N ALA A 2 -28.57 -1.96 -11.39
CA ALA A 2 -27.50 -2.74 -10.81
C ALA A 2 -27.16 -2.22 -9.43
N ARG A 3 -26.95 -3.13 -8.48
CA ARG A 3 -26.53 -2.83 -7.11
C ARG A 3 -25.25 -3.60 -6.80
N PHE A 4 -24.14 -2.90 -6.56
CA PHE A 4 -22.83 -3.53 -6.42
C PHE A 4 -21.98 -2.87 -5.35
N ALA A 5 -21.00 -3.61 -4.83
CA ALA A 5 -19.96 -3.03 -3.97
C ALA A 5 -18.75 -2.63 -4.82
N HIS A 6 -18.18 -1.47 -4.52
CA HIS A 6 -16.90 -1.01 -5.03
C HIS A 6 -15.90 -0.94 -3.88
N ILE A 7 -14.91 -1.83 -3.92
CA ILE A 7 -13.85 -2.00 -2.93
C ILE A 7 -12.50 -1.90 -3.67
N SER A 8 -11.50 -1.27 -3.06
CA SER A 8 -10.11 -1.28 -3.55
C SER A 8 -9.13 -1.27 -2.38
N ASP A 9 -7.84 -1.42 -2.68
CA ASP A 9 -6.74 -1.11 -1.76
C ASP A 9 -6.86 -1.88 -0.43
N ILE A 10 -7.01 -3.20 -0.52
CA ILE A 10 -7.14 -4.11 0.64
C ILE A 10 -5.76 -4.41 1.25
N HIS A 11 -4.72 -4.53 0.42
CA HIS A 11 -3.32 -4.80 0.81
C HIS A 11 -3.16 -5.88 1.88
N LEU A 12 -3.79 -7.04 1.68
CA LEU A 12 -3.59 -8.16 2.60
C LEU A 12 -2.11 -8.56 2.59
N GLY A 13 -1.49 -8.57 3.77
CA GLY A 13 -0.05 -8.77 3.95
C GLY A 13 0.79 -7.49 4.11
N GLY A 14 0.19 -6.30 4.04
CA GLY A 14 0.92 -5.03 4.15
C GLY A 14 1.43 -4.69 5.56
N TRP A 15 0.81 -5.23 6.60
CA TRP A 15 1.23 -5.00 7.99
C TRP A 15 2.21 -6.07 8.46
N LYS A 16 3.41 -5.64 8.89
CA LYS A 16 4.42 -6.53 9.49
C LYS A 16 4.07 -6.93 10.93
N GLN A 17 3.37 -6.05 11.65
CA GLN A 17 2.94 -6.31 13.03
C GLN A 17 1.68 -7.18 12.99
N GLU A 18 1.76 -8.39 13.54
CA GLU A 18 0.66 -9.36 13.54
C GLU A 18 -0.68 -8.77 14.04
N PRO A 19 -0.75 -8.00 15.15
CA PRO A 19 -2.03 -7.44 15.60
C PRO A 19 -2.66 -6.48 14.57
N MET A 20 -1.85 -5.75 13.81
CA MET A 20 -2.34 -4.85 12.77
C MET A 20 -2.76 -5.62 11.51
N GLN A 21 -2.04 -6.69 11.16
CA GLN A 21 -2.45 -7.58 10.07
C GLN A 21 -3.77 -8.28 10.39
N GLN A 22 -4.00 -8.66 11.65
CA GLN A 22 -5.28 -9.20 12.10
C GLN A 22 -6.43 -8.17 11.96
N LEU A 23 -6.18 -6.90 12.29
CA LEU A 23 -7.16 -5.82 12.07
C LEU A 23 -7.47 -5.62 10.58
N ASN A 24 -6.46 -5.69 9.71
CA ASN A 24 -6.69 -5.63 8.27
C ASN A 24 -7.61 -6.79 7.81
N PHE A 25 -7.31 -8.03 8.22
CA PHE A 25 -8.18 -9.18 7.92
C PHE A 25 -9.58 -9.07 8.53
N GLU A 26 -9.71 -8.53 9.74
CA GLU A 26 -11.02 -8.26 10.34
C GLU A 26 -11.80 -7.23 9.54
N SER A 27 -11.14 -6.19 9.04
CA SER A 27 -11.75 -5.19 8.17
C SER A 27 -12.25 -5.78 6.87
N PHE A 28 -11.42 -6.58 6.20
CA PHE A 28 -11.81 -7.29 4.99
C PHE A 28 -12.97 -8.25 5.23
N ARG A 29 -12.93 -9.06 6.30
CA ARG A 29 -14.04 -9.95 6.71
C ARG A 29 -15.33 -9.17 6.96
N LYS A 30 -15.25 -8.01 7.61
CA LYS A 30 -16.41 -7.14 7.86
C LYS A 30 -16.98 -6.57 6.56
N ALA A 31 -16.13 -6.17 5.62
CA ALA A 31 -16.55 -5.73 4.29
C ALA A 31 -17.32 -6.85 3.55
N VAL A 32 -16.77 -8.07 3.58
CA VAL A 32 -17.41 -9.26 3.00
C VAL A 32 -18.74 -9.56 3.68
N ASP A 33 -18.80 -9.55 5.01
CA ASP A 33 -20.04 -9.76 5.77
C ASP A 33 -21.15 -8.78 5.37
N ILE A 34 -20.79 -7.51 5.16
CA ILE A 34 -21.73 -6.48 4.72
C ILE A 34 -22.17 -6.76 3.29
N CYS A 35 -21.25 -7.11 2.38
CA CYS A 35 -21.59 -7.46 0.99
C CYS A 35 -22.58 -8.63 0.93
N LEU A 36 -22.34 -9.69 1.71
CA LEU A 36 -23.20 -10.88 1.79
C LEU A 36 -24.63 -10.56 2.29
N LYS A 37 -24.79 -9.50 3.10
CA LYS A 37 -26.08 -9.07 3.65
C LYS A 37 -26.77 -7.99 2.81
N SER A 38 -26.10 -7.46 1.78
CA SER A 38 -26.53 -6.23 1.09
C SER A 38 -27.31 -6.47 -0.22
N ASN A 39 -27.63 -7.73 -0.56
CA ASN A 39 -28.32 -8.13 -1.79
C ASN A 39 -27.67 -7.50 -3.04
N LEU A 40 -26.37 -7.71 -3.20
CA LEU A 40 -25.60 -7.18 -4.32
C LEU A 40 -25.71 -8.11 -5.54
N ASP A 41 -25.78 -7.52 -6.72
CA ASP A 41 -25.70 -8.23 -8.01
C ASP A 41 -24.28 -8.71 -8.29
N PHE A 42 -23.26 -7.96 -7.84
CA PHE A 42 -21.84 -8.30 -7.94
C PHE A 42 -20.97 -7.42 -7.02
N ILE A 43 -19.68 -7.78 -6.91
CA ILE A 43 -18.65 -7.02 -6.19
C ILE A 43 -17.52 -6.67 -7.17
N LEU A 44 -17.03 -5.42 -7.10
CA LEU A 44 -15.86 -4.94 -7.80
C LEU A 44 -14.69 -4.81 -6.82
N PHE A 45 -13.57 -5.45 -7.12
CA PHE A 45 -12.27 -5.16 -6.49
C PHE A 45 -11.37 -4.41 -7.49
N ALA A 46 -11.23 -3.09 -7.29
CA ALA A 46 -10.47 -2.20 -8.18
C ALA A 46 -8.96 -2.18 -7.86
N GLY A 47 -8.37 -3.37 -7.71
CA GLY A 47 -6.93 -3.55 -7.51
C GLY A 47 -6.44 -3.48 -6.06
N ASP A 48 -5.16 -3.82 -5.90
CA ASP A 48 -4.40 -3.98 -4.66
C ASP A 48 -5.13 -4.80 -3.60
N ILE A 49 -5.53 -6.02 -3.99
CA ILE A 49 -6.04 -7.02 -3.04
C ILE A 49 -4.91 -7.45 -2.10
N PHE A 50 -3.71 -7.66 -2.65
CA PHE A 50 -2.52 -8.05 -1.91
C PHE A 50 -1.48 -6.93 -1.90
N ASP A 51 -0.67 -6.86 -0.85
CA ASP A 51 0.46 -5.91 -0.79
C ASP A 51 1.67 -6.36 -1.65
N SER A 52 1.64 -7.58 -2.17
CA SER A 52 2.67 -8.13 -3.04
C SER A 52 2.05 -9.14 -4.00
N ALA A 53 2.53 -9.16 -5.24
CA ALA A 53 2.16 -10.16 -6.25
C ALA A 53 2.39 -11.62 -5.80
N TYR A 54 3.27 -11.83 -4.80
CA TYR A 54 3.56 -13.13 -4.19
C TYR A 54 3.36 -13.05 -2.66
N PRO A 55 2.12 -13.02 -2.17
CA PRO A 55 1.83 -12.93 -0.74
C PRO A 55 2.16 -14.26 -0.03
N PRO A 56 2.47 -14.23 1.28
CA PRO A 56 2.70 -15.43 2.08
C PRO A 56 1.49 -16.39 2.11
N ILE A 57 1.75 -17.68 2.34
CA ILE A 57 0.71 -18.73 2.37
C ILE A 57 -0.39 -18.44 3.40
N GLU A 58 -0.03 -17.87 4.55
CA GLU A 58 -0.98 -17.49 5.59
C GLU A 58 -1.98 -16.45 5.07
N ILE A 59 -1.50 -15.46 4.31
CA ILE A 59 -2.33 -14.43 3.70
C ILE A 59 -3.28 -15.03 2.67
N LEU A 60 -2.77 -15.95 1.84
CA LEU A 60 -3.57 -16.65 0.85
C LEU A 60 -4.67 -17.48 1.48
N LYS A 61 -4.38 -18.24 2.55
CA LYS A 61 -5.35 -19.11 3.20
C LYS A 61 -6.59 -18.33 3.67
N GLU A 62 -6.38 -17.21 4.35
CA GLU A 62 -7.47 -16.36 4.84
C GLU A 62 -8.23 -15.71 3.67
N THR A 63 -7.51 -15.22 2.66
CA THR A 63 -8.12 -14.60 1.46
C THR A 63 -9.00 -15.60 0.71
N PHE A 64 -8.53 -16.82 0.48
CA PHE A 64 -9.31 -17.89 -0.17
C PHE A 64 -10.57 -18.25 0.65
N GLY A 65 -10.49 -18.19 1.98
CA GLY A 65 -11.63 -18.36 2.85
C GLY A 65 -12.74 -17.37 2.53
N GLU A 66 -12.41 -16.08 2.44
CA GLU A 66 -13.37 -15.02 2.16
C GLU A 66 -13.93 -15.07 0.73
N PHE A 67 -13.07 -15.28 -0.27
CA PHE A 67 -13.53 -15.47 -1.66
C PHE A 67 -14.43 -16.70 -1.82
N LYS A 68 -14.18 -17.77 -1.05
CA LYS A 68 -15.08 -18.92 -0.99
C LYS A 68 -16.44 -18.56 -0.42
N ARG A 69 -16.51 -17.76 0.66
CA ARG A 69 -17.79 -17.32 1.23
C ARG A 69 -18.60 -16.51 0.22
N ILE A 70 -17.96 -15.62 -0.52
CA ILE A 70 -18.60 -14.82 -1.59
C ILE A 70 -19.15 -15.75 -2.70
N LYS A 71 -18.33 -16.71 -3.14
CA LYS A 71 -18.71 -17.68 -4.16
C LYS A 71 -19.86 -18.59 -3.72
N ASP A 72 -19.85 -19.07 -2.48
CA ASP A 72 -20.91 -19.92 -1.92
C ASP A 72 -22.24 -19.15 -1.81
N ALA A 73 -22.18 -17.83 -1.60
CA ALA A 73 -23.34 -16.93 -1.67
C ALA A 73 -23.77 -16.58 -3.10
N LYS A 74 -23.05 -17.07 -4.12
CA LYS A 74 -23.32 -16.87 -5.56
C LYS A 74 -23.29 -15.41 -6.00
N ILE A 75 -22.45 -14.59 -5.36
CA ILE A 75 -22.23 -13.20 -5.77
C ILE A 75 -21.01 -13.18 -6.71
N PRO A 76 -21.16 -12.79 -7.99
CA PRO A 76 -20.05 -12.61 -8.91
C PRO A 76 -19.06 -11.55 -8.40
N VAL A 77 -17.77 -11.80 -8.66
CA VAL A 77 -16.69 -10.87 -8.32
C VAL A 77 -15.92 -10.52 -9.59
N PHE A 78 -15.78 -9.22 -9.85
CA PHE A 78 -14.97 -8.69 -10.94
C PHE A 78 -13.76 -7.96 -10.38
N ILE A 79 -12.59 -8.21 -10.95
CA ILE A 79 -11.33 -7.66 -10.46
C ILE A 79 -10.50 -7.05 -11.58
N ILE A 80 -9.65 -6.10 -11.21
CA ILE A 80 -8.45 -5.72 -11.97
C ILE A 80 -7.23 -5.89 -11.05
N ALA A 81 -6.04 -6.01 -11.63
CA ALA A 81 -4.81 -5.94 -10.84
C ALA A 81 -4.51 -4.50 -10.43
N GLY A 82 -4.07 -4.30 -9.19
CA GLY A 82 -3.43 -3.05 -8.81
C GLY A 82 -1.92 -3.11 -8.97
N SER A 83 -1.26 -2.01 -8.59
CA SER A 83 0.20 -1.85 -8.75
C SER A 83 1.01 -2.85 -7.91
N HIS A 84 0.51 -3.27 -6.75
CA HIS A 84 1.11 -4.26 -5.87
C HIS A 84 0.84 -5.70 -6.33
N ASP A 85 -0.35 -5.95 -6.86
CA ASP A 85 -0.73 -7.25 -7.43
C ASP A 85 0.03 -7.55 -8.75
N TYR A 86 0.51 -6.51 -9.43
CA TYR A 86 1.12 -6.61 -10.76
C TYR A 86 2.52 -7.26 -10.75
N SER A 87 2.73 -8.15 -11.73
CA SER A 87 4.00 -8.84 -11.98
C SER A 87 4.31 -8.81 -13.48
N VAL A 88 5.53 -8.36 -13.84
CA VAL A 88 5.98 -8.31 -15.26
C VAL A 88 6.00 -9.69 -15.90
N SER A 89 6.23 -10.74 -15.11
CA SER A 89 6.17 -12.13 -15.59
C SER A 89 4.76 -12.61 -15.97
N GLY A 90 3.72 -11.81 -15.68
CA GLY A 90 2.32 -12.19 -15.82
C GLY A 90 1.85 -13.25 -14.83
N LYS A 91 2.71 -13.70 -13.91
CA LYS A 91 2.35 -14.65 -12.85
C LYS A 91 1.91 -13.86 -11.62
N THR A 92 0.61 -13.90 -11.34
CA THR A 92 0.04 -13.26 -10.15
C THR A 92 -0.86 -14.25 -9.40
N PHE A 93 -1.10 -14.00 -8.11
CA PHE A 93 -2.12 -14.78 -7.40
C PHE A 93 -3.55 -14.47 -7.82
N LEU A 94 -3.79 -13.34 -8.50
CA LEU A 94 -5.07 -13.03 -9.11
C LEU A 94 -5.46 -14.06 -10.19
N ASP A 95 -4.48 -14.54 -10.97
CA ASP A 95 -4.72 -15.60 -11.96
C ASP A 95 -5.18 -16.90 -11.30
N VAL A 96 -4.64 -17.20 -10.11
CA VAL A 96 -5.04 -18.40 -9.35
C VAL A 96 -6.48 -18.26 -8.84
N LEU A 97 -6.86 -17.08 -8.34
CA LEU A 97 -8.24 -16.80 -7.90
C LEU A 97 -9.23 -16.90 -9.07
N GLU A 98 -8.88 -16.36 -10.24
CA GLU A 98 -9.71 -16.46 -11.45
C GLU A 98 -9.84 -17.90 -11.93
N LYS A 99 -8.73 -18.66 -12.03
CA LYS A 99 -8.76 -20.07 -12.48
C LYS A 99 -9.47 -21.00 -11.50
N ALA A 100 -9.45 -20.70 -10.20
CA ALA A 100 -10.27 -21.38 -9.20
C ALA A 100 -11.77 -21.01 -9.28
N GLY A 101 -12.11 -20.02 -10.11
CA GLY A 101 -13.47 -19.54 -10.34
C GLY A 101 -14.03 -18.77 -9.15
N PHE A 102 -13.19 -18.04 -8.41
CA PHE A 102 -13.65 -17.14 -7.35
C PHE A 102 -13.99 -15.75 -7.86
N CYS A 103 -13.36 -15.32 -8.95
CA CYS A 103 -13.56 -14.02 -9.56
C CYS A 103 -13.31 -14.07 -11.07
N LYS A 104 -13.60 -12.97 -11.75
CA LYS A 104 -13.30 -12.75 -13.16
C LYS A 104 -12.42 -11.51 -13.30
N ASN A 105 -11.23 -11.64 -13.89
CA ASN A 105 -10.44 -10.49 -14.25
C ASN A 105 -11.07 -9.83 -15.49
N VAL A 106 -11.37 -8.53 -15.41
CA VAL A 106 -12.07 -7.79 -16.48
C VAL A 106 -11.12 -7.13 -17.48
N LEU A 107 -9.80 -7.27 -17.30
CA LEU A 107 -8.83 -6.83 -18.30
C LEU A 107 -8.99 -7.66 -19.59
N SER A 108 -9.50 -7.03 -20.62
CA SER A 108 -9.57 -7.59 -21.97
C SER A 108 -9.44 -6.46 -22.98
N TYR A 109 -8.48 -6.56 -23.89
CA TYR A 109 -8.26 -5.52 -24.89
C TYR A 109 -7.66 -6.09 -26.17
N GLU A 110 -7.76 -5.29 -27.23
CA GLU A 110 -7.06 -5.48 -28.48
C GLU A 110 -6.25 -4.24 -28.81
N GLU A 111 -5.04 -4.43 -29.35
CA GLU A 111 -4.24 -3.33 -29.85
C GLU A 111 -4.61 -3.03 -31.30
N ARG A 112 -5.08 -1.80 -31.56
CA ARG A 112 -5.47 -1.34 -32.90
C ARG A 112 -4.95 0.07 -33.13
N ASP A 113 -4.14 0.26 -34.18
CA ASP A 113 -3.56 1.57 -34.56
C ASP A 113 -2.85 2.31 -33.41
N GLY A 114 -2.19 1.57 -32.52
CA GLY A 114 -1.51 2.13 -31.35
C GLY A 114 -2.42 2.52 -30.18
N PHE A 115 -3.71 2.17 -30.24
CA PHE A 115 -4.67 2.30 -29.14
C PHE A 115 -4.94 0.94 -28.47
N PHE A 116 -5.22 0.97 -27.17
CA PHE A 116 -5.70 -0.16 -26.41
C PHE A 116 -7.24 -0.13 -26.38
N VAL A 117 -7.88 -0.96 -27.20
CA VAL A 117 -9.34 -1.00 -27.32
C VAL A 117 -9.89 -2.05 -26.37
N LEU A 118 -10.48 -1.62 -25.25
CA LEU A 118 -10.99 -2.50 -24.21
C LEU A 118 -12.30 -3.17 -24.63
N ASN A 119 -12.40 -4.46 -24.35
CA ASN A 119 -13.60 -5.27 -24.50
C ASN A 119 -14.37 -5.32 -23.18
N PRO A 120 -15.69 -5.13 -23.18
CA PRO A 120 -16.47 -5.21 -21.95
C PRO A 120 -16.63 -6.65 -21.50
N THR A 121 -16.50 -6.88 -20.20
CA THR A 121 -17.14 -8.02 -19.54
C THR A 121 -18.59 -7.65 -19.28
N VAL A 122 -19.51 -8.27 -20.03
CA VAL A 122 -20.95 -8.01 -19.88
C VAL A 122 -21.55 -8.91 -18.81
N TYR A 123 -22.24 -8.31 -17.86
CA TYR A 123 -23.01 -9.02 -16.85
C TYR A 123 -24.37 -8.32 -16.68
N GLN A 124 -25.44 -9.05 -16.98
CA GLN A 124 -26.80 -8.49 -17.03
C GLN A 124 -26.86 -7.27 -17.96
N ASP A 125 -27.29 -6.10 -17.47
CA ASP A 125 -27.37 -4.84 -18.21
C ASP A 125 -26.17 -3.90 -17.98
N VAL A 126 -25.06 -4.45 -17.48
CA VAL A 126 -23.82 -3.72 -17.18
C VAL A 126 -22.68 -4.19 -18.09
N ALA A 127 -21.92 -3.23 -18.62
CA ALA A 127 -20.67 -3.45 -19.34
C ALA A 127 -19.50 -2.99 -18.48
N ILE A 128 -18.65 -3.93 -18.04
CA ILE A 128 -17.51 -3.64 -17.16
C ILE A 128 -16.23 -3.67 -18.00
N TYR A 129 -15.56 -2.52 -18.08
CA TYR A 129 -14.24 -2.37 -18.67
C TYR A 129 -13.21 -2.27 -17.55
N GLY A 130 -11.99 -2.76 -17.78
CA GLY A 130 -10.94 -2.69 -16.77
C GLY A 130 -9.56 -2.45 -17.35
N TYR A 131 -8.76 -1.65 -16.65
CA TYR A 131 -7.33 -1.49 -16.92
C TYR A 131 -6.55 -1.59 -15.60
N PRO A 132 -5.48 -2.41 -15.54
CA PRO A 132 -4.75 -2.63 -14.30
C PRO A 132 -3.85 -1.44 -13.95
N GLY A 133 -3.53 -1.33 -12.66
CA GLY A 133 -2.41 -0.51 -12.21
C GLY A 133 -1.10 -1.23 -12.47
N LYS A 134 -0.07 -0.48 -12.88
CA LYS A 134 1.28 -1.01 -13.06
C LYS A 134 2.23 -0.32 -12.09
N LYS A 135 3.33 -1.00 -11.76
CA LYS A 135 4.36 -0.41 -10.90
C LYS A 135 4.89 0.88 -11.51
N SER A 136 5.13 1.88 -10.67
CA SER A 136 5.70 3.18 -11.05
C SER A 136 4.87 3.98 -12.08
N GLY A 137 3.55 3.76 -12.14
CA GLY A 137 2.66 4.54 -13.02
C GLY A 137 2.83 4.24 -14.51
N LEU A 138 3.40 3.09 -14.86
CA LEU A 138 3.62 2.70 -16.27
C LEU A 138 2.32 2.60 -17.08
N GLU A 139 1.17 2.48 -16.42
CA GLU A 139 -0.14 2.48 -17.06
C GLU A 139 -0.59 3.87 -17.55
N ILE A 140 -0.09 4.97 -16.96
CA ILE A 140 -0.60 6.32 -17.24
C ILE A 140 -0.43 6.71 -18.72
N PRO A 141 0.74 6.52 -19.36
CA PRO A 141 0.88 6.80 -20.80
C PRO A 141 0.01 5.90 -21.68
N GLU A 142 -0.34 4.71 -21.22
CA GLU A 142 -1.18 3.76 -21.95
C GLU A 142 -2.66 4.13 -21.83
N LEU A 143 -3.10 4.58 -20.66
CA LEU A 143 -4.47 5.06 -20.40
C LEU A 143 -4.86 6.24 -21.32
N ARG A 144 -3.90 7.11 -21.66
CA ARG A 144 -4.09 8.20 -22.65
C ARG A 144 -4.40 7.67 -24.07
N LYS A 145 -4.21 6.37 -24.32
CA LYS A 145 -4.47 5.67 -25.58
C LYS A 145 -5.56 4.60 -25.44
N VAL A 146 -6.30 4.58 -24.34
CA VAL A 146 -7.39 3.63 -24.13
C VAL A 146 -8.66 4.08 -24.83
N LYS A 147 -9.37 3.14 -25.45
CA LYS A 147 -10.70 3.32 -26.05
C LYS A 147 -11.60 2.15 -25.66
N PHE A 148 -12.91 2.32 -25.75
CA PHE A 148 -13.86 1.21 -25.58
C PHE A 148 -14.29 0.65 -26.93
N ASN A 149 -14.41 -0.67 -27.01
CA ASN A 149 -15.38 -1.28 -27.91
C ASN A 149 -16.77 -1.00 -27.37
N ASP A 150 -17.69 -0.61 -28.26
CA ASP A 150 -18.99 -0.10 -27.83
C ASP A 150 -19.86 -1.18 -27.17
N ALA A 151 -20.68 -0.75 -26.23
CA ALA A 151 -21.67 -1.55 -25.53
C ALA A 151 -23.00 -0.77 -25.49
N PRO A 152 -23.74 -0.70 -26.61
CA PRO A 152 -24.93 0.13 -26.71
C PRO A 152 -26.01 -0.31 -25.73
N GLY A 153 -26.58 0.65 -25.00
CA GLY A 153 -27.70 0.43 -24.09
C GLY A 153 -27.36 -0.25 -22.75
N LEU A 154 -26.08 -0.50 -22.47
CA LEU A 154 -25.60 -1.02 -21.19
C LEU A 154 -25.07 0.10 -20.31
N PHE A 155 -25.22 -0.05 -18.99
CA PHE A 155 -24.57 0.82 -18.00
C PHE A 155 -23.06 0.52 -17.97
N LYS A 156 -22.23 1.50 -18.30
CA LYS A 156 -20.79 1.32 -18.47
C LYS A 156 -20.05 1.62 -17.17
N ILE A 157 -19.33 0.62 -16.66
CA ILE A 157 -18.41 0.76 -15.54
C ILE A 157 -16.98 0.68 -16.06
N PHE A 158 -16.13 1.63 -15.66
CA PHE A 158 -14.69 1.54 -15.92
C PHE A 158 -13.92 1.35 -14.62
N MET A 159 -13.35 0.16 -14.43
CA MET A 159 -12.44 -0.16 -13.33
C MET A 159 -11.02 0.29 -13.69
N LEU A 160 -10.41 1.07 -12.81
CA LEU A 160 -9.08 1.64 -12.98
C LEU A 160 -8.33 1.58 -11.65
N HIS A 161 -7.03 1.33 -11.71
CA HIS A 161 -6.17 1.43 -10.52
C HIS A 161 -5.01 2.35 -10.87
N THR A 162 -5.18 3.65 -10.64
CA THR A 162 -4.26 4.68 -11.13
C THR A 162 -4.46 6.01 -10.39
N SER A 163 -3.62 7.00 -10.67
CA SER A 163 -3.68 8.36 -10.13
C SER A 163 -4.46 9.30 -11.05
N LEU A 164 -5.52 9.96 -10.57
CA LEU A 164 -6.35 10.90 -11.33
C LEU A 164 -5.98 12.37 -11.05
N ASP A 165 -5.95 13.21 -12.08
CA ASP A 165 -5.60 14.65 -11.98
C ASP A 165 -6.39 15.42 -10.90
N LYS A 166 -7.67 15.06 -10.69
CA LYS A 166 -8.53 15.69 -9.67
C LYS A 166 -8.27 15.21 -8.25
N ALA A 167 -7.63 14.06 -8.08
CA ALA A 167 -7.47 13.39 -6.81
C ALA A 167 -6.06 13.52 -6.22
N VAL A 168 -5.02 13.63 -7.06
CA VAL A 168 -3.61 13.66 -6.62
C VAL A 168 -3.22 14.91 -5.81
N GLY A 169 -3.98 16.01 -5.93
CA GLY A 169 -3.72 17.25 -5.19
C GLY A 169 -2.33 17.81 -5.47
N THR A 170 -1.48 17.90 -4.45
CA THR A 170 -0.10 18.42 -4.53
C THR A 170 0.96 17.33 -4.57
N LEU A 171 0.57 16.06 -4.67
CA LEU A 171 1.51 14.95 -4.71
C LEU A 171 2.36 15.02 -6.00
N PRO A 172 3.69 14.85 -5.91
CA PRO A 172 4.57 14.91 -7.08
C PRO A 172 4.56 13.58 -7.86
N ILE A 173 3.39 13.12 -8.28
CA ILE A 173 3.19 11.88 -9.04
C ILE A 173 2.52 12.18 -10.38
N ASP A 174 2.84 11.37 -11.41
CA ASP A 174 2.13 11.47 -12.69
C ASP A 174 0.66 11.06 -12.49
N SER A 175 -0.23 11.61 -13.29
CA SER A 175 -1.66 11.32 -13.22
C SER A 175 -2.31 11.35 -14.59
N ILE A 176 -3.38 10.58 -14.75
CA ILE A 176 -4.22 10.61 -15.93
C ILE A 176 -5.24 11.75 -15.80
N GLU A 177 -5.37 12.54 -16.87
CA GLU A 177 -6.40 13.56 -16.98
C GLU A 177 -7.77 12.89 -17.20
N HIS A 178 -8.73 13.15 -16.31
CA HIS A 178 -10.07 12.54 -16.35
C HIS A 178 -10.78 12.67 -17.71
N ASN A 179 -10.53 13.74 -18.45
CA ASN A 179 -11.14 14.03 -19.76
C ASN A 179 -10.52 13.27 -20.94
N LEU A 180 -9.38 12.61 -20.76
CA LEU A 180 -8.77 11.75 -21.76
C LEU A 180 -9.29 10.30 -21.71
N LEU A 181 -9.95 9.93 -20.61
CA LEU A 181 -10.53 8.60 -20.44
C LEU A 181 -11.81 8.45 -21.29
N PRO A 182 -12.09 7.24 -21.82
CA PRO A 182 -13.37 6.96 -22.46
C PRO A 182 -14.54 7.20 -21.51
N VAL A 183 -15.67 7.64 -22.06
CA VAL A 183 -16.88 7.95 -21.29
C VAL A 183 -17.49 6.68 -20.72
N ALA A 184 -17.67 6.64 -19.40
CA ALA A 184 -18.38 5.61 -18.65
C ALA A 184 -19.41 6.26 -17.70
N ASP A 185 -20.41 5.49 -17.28
CA ASP A 185 -21.42 5.95 -16.34
C ASP A 185 -20.92 5.92 -14.88
N TYR A 186 -19.93 5.08 -14.59
CA TYR A 186 -19.26 5.00 -13.29
C TYR A 186 -17.78 4.61 -13.44
N TYR A 187 -16.87 5.35 -12.79
CA TYR A 187 -15.45 5.01 -12.75
C TYR A 187 -15.09 4.49 -11.35
N ALA A 188 -14.81 3.19 -11.28
CA ALA A 188 -14.40 2.50 -10.07
C ALA A 188 -12.87 2.55 -9.95
N LEU A 189 -12.36 3.53 -9.19
CA LEU A 189 -10.92 3.76 -9.03
C LEU A 189 -10.40 3.13 -7.73
N GLY A 190 -9.17 2.60 -7.79
CA GLY A 190 -8.30 2.37 -6.63
C GLY A 190 -6.94 3.04 -6.84
N HIS A 191 -5.98 2.80 -5.94
CA HIS A 191 -4.58 3.28 -5.89
C HIS A 191 -4.32 4.42 -4.90
N LEU A 192 -5.14 5.47 -4.94
CA LEU A 192 -5.01 6.56 -3.99
C LEU A 192 -5.79 6.18 -2.73
N HIS A 193 -5.08 6.05 -1.60
CA HIS A 193 -5.68 5.68 -0.31
C HIS A 193 -6.42 6.86 0.32
N ILE A 194 -7.46 7.33 -0.36
CA ILE A 194 -8.28 8.47 0.03
C ILE A 194 -9.75 8.15 -0.26
N ASP A 195 -10.64 8.69 0.56
CA ASP A 195 -12.05 8.77 0.21
C ASP A 195 -12.28 10.00 -0.66
N PHE A 196 -12.51 9.79 -1.95
CA PHE A 196 -12.61 10.89 -2.91
C PHE A 196 -13.68 10.60 -3.96
N GLN A 197 -14.48 11.63 -4.25
CA GLN A 197 -15.45 11.61 -5.33
C GLN A 197 -15.33 12.89 -6.17
N TYR A 198 -15.24 12.71 -7.48
CA TYR A 198 -15.37 13.77 -8.46
C TYR A 198 -16.33 13.31 -9.57
N GLU A 199 -17.51 13.92 -9.65
CA GLU A 199 -18.57 13.45 -10.55
C GLU A 199 -18.88 11.95 -10.31
N ASN A 200 -18.65 11.10 -11.30
CA ASN A 200 -18.78 9.65 -11.23
C ASN A 200 -17.45 8.90 -11.08
N PHE A 201 -16.36 9.62 -10.82
CA PHE A 201 -15.05 9.09 -10.44
C PHE A 201 -15.00 8.92 -8.93
N VAL A 202 -14.82 7.68 -8.46
CA VAL A 202 -14.86 7.35 -7.03
C VAL A 202 -13.60 6.58 -6.65
N TYR A 203 -12.90 7.05 -5.63
CA TYR A 203 -11.92 6.28 -4.85
C TYR A 203 -12.58 5.90 -3.52
N PRO A 204 -12.72 4.61 -3.19
CA PRO A 204 -13.35 4.18 -1.95
C PRO A 204 -12.45 4.34 -0.72
N GLY A 205 -11.14 4.56 -0.95
CA GLY A 205 -10.11 4.43 0.06
C GLY A 205 -9.84 2.96 0.40
N PRO A 206 -8.86 2.71 1.28
CA PRO A 206 -8.50 1.36 1.66
C PRO A 206 -9.54 0.74 2.58
N VAL A 207 -9.67 -0.60 2.50
CA VAL A 207 -10.50 -1.37 3.44
C VAL A 207 -9.97 -1.27 4.86
N PHE A 208 -8.66 -1.11 5.02
CA PHE A 208 -8.01 -0.79 6.29
C PHE A 208 -6.77 0.07 6.01
N PRO A 209 -6.52 1.16 6.76
CA PRO A 209 -5.31 1.94 6.58
C PRO A 209 -4.03 1.09 6.67
N ASN A 210 -3.13 1.22 5.70
CA ASN A 210 -2.03 0.26 5.50
C ASN A 210 -0.68 0.69 6.09
N ASN A 211 -0.61 1.89 6.66
CA ASN A 211 0.56 2.33 7.38
C ASN A 211 0.17 3.30 8.51
N PHE A 212 1.19 3.73 9.26
CA PHE A 212 1.02 4.63 10.40
C PHE A 212 0.35 5.96 10.01
N GLN A 213 0.79 6.56 8.90
CA GLN A 213 0.30 7.87 8.44
C GLN A 213 -1.18 7.77 8.03
N GLU A 214 -1.54 6.74 7.26
CA GLU A 214 -2.93 6.52 6.88
C GLU A 214 -3.84 6.25 8.08
N LEU A 215 -3.36 5.58 9.13
CA LEU A 215 -4.15 5.40 10.35
C LEU A 215 -4.39 6.74 11.06
N GLU A 216 -3.44 7.67 11.02
CA GLU A 216 -3.63 9.03 11.55
C GLU A 216 -4.62 9.84 10.70
N ASP A 217 -4.54 9.72 9.38
CA ASP A 217 -5.35 10.53 8.47
C ASP A 217 -6.79 9.99 8.36
N LEU A 218 -6.94 8.68 8.13
CA LEU A 218 -8.21 8.04 7.81
C LEU A 218 -8.93 7.47 9.04
N HIS A 219 -8.18 7.06 10.08
CA HIS A 219 -8.66 6.40 11.31
C HIS A 219 -9.35 5.03 11.12
N TYR A 220 -10.03 4.82 10.00
CA TYR A 220 -10.74 3.59 9.65
C TYR A 220 -10.81 3.47 8.12
N GLY A 221 -11.00 2.26 7.63
CA GLY A 221 -11.19 2.01 6.20
C GLY A 221 -12.65 2.04 5.79
N GLY A 222 -12.92 1.81 4.51
CA GLY A 222 -14.28 1.82 4.02
C GLY A 222 -14.40 1.29 2.60
N PHE A 223 -15.62 1.31 2.09
CA PHE A 223 -15.92 1.04 0.70
C PHE A 223 -17.27 1.65 0.31
N TYR A 224 -17.67 1.52 -0.96
CA TYR A 224 -18.95 2.03 -1.44
C TYR A 224 -19.89 0.91 -1.86
N ILE A 225 -21.18 1.09 -1.59
CA ILE A 225 -22.26 0.37 -2.28
C ILE A 225 -22.91 1.35 -3.26
N VAL A 226 -22.98 0.94 -4.51
CA VAL A 226 -23.60 1.69 -5.61
C VAL A 226 -24.94 1.05 -5.94
N ASP A 227 -25.97 1.85 -6.13
CA ASP A 227 -27.29 1.39 -6.56
C ASP A 227 -27.82 2.30 -7.67
N THR A 228 -27.79 1.80 -8.91
CA THR A 228 -28.20 2.58 -10.09
C THR A 228 -29.71 2.80 -10.20
N SER A 229 -30.51 2.16 -9.33
CA SER A 229 -31.97 2.36 -9.25
C SER A 229 -32.39 3.37 -8.17
N SER A 230 -31.48 3.71 -7.27
CA SER A 230 -31.73 4.54 -6.10
C SER A 230 -31.47 6.02 -6.35
N SER A 231 -32.21 6.88 -5.66
CA SER A 231 -31.87 8.31 -5.56
C SER A 231 -30.57 8.53 -4.77
N GLU A 232 -30.29 7.67 -3.80
CA GLU A 232 -28.98 7.56 -3.13
C GLU A 232 -28.12 6.60 -3.97
N PHE A 233 -27.57 7.12 -5.07
CA PHE A 233 -26.79 6.34 -6.04
C PHE A 233 -25.53 5.72 -5.44
N LEU A 234 -24.89 6.44 -4.51
CA LEU A 234 -23.62 6.06 -3.90
C LEU A 234 -23.72 6.15 -2.38
N LYS A 235 -23.44 5.04 -1.68
CA LYS A 235 -23.48 4.97 -0.22
C LYS A 235 -22.15 4.48 0.34
N LYS A 236 -21.48 5.33 1.13
CA LYS A 236 -20.25 4.96 1.84
C LYS A 236 -20.56 4.01 3.00
N ILE A 237 -19.70 3.00 3.17
CA ILE A 237 -19.72 2.04 4.26
C ILE A 237 -18.42 2.18 5.05
N ASP A 238 -18.51 2.70 6.27
CA ASP A 238 -17.37 2.85 7.17
C ASP A 238 -17.06 1.53 7.90
N LEU A 239 -15.81 1.09 7.81
CA LEU A 239 -15.29 -0.11 8.48
C LEU A 239 -14.54 0.27 9.76
N LYS A 240 -15.30 0.71 10.76
CA LYS A 240 -14.77 1.00 12.10
C LYS A 240 -14.52 -0.32 12.83
N ILE A 241 -13.28 -0.79 12.79
CA ILE A 241 -12.87 -2.05 13.44
C ILE A 241 -12.47 -1.79 14.88
N ARG A 242 -11.58 -0.82 15.09
CA ARG A 242 -11.08 -0.46 16.42
C ARG A 242 -10.78 1.03 16.47
N GLU A 243 -10.97 1.64 17.64
CA GLU A 243 -10.67 3.05 17.83
C GLU A 243 -9.17 3.32 17.84
N ILE A 244 -8.79 4.47 17.29
CA ILE A 244 -7.41 4.95 17.21
C ILE A 244 -7.22 6.11 18.21
N VAL A 245 -6.13 6.07 18.98
CA VAL A 245 -5.70 7.17 19.84
C VAL A 245 -4.34 7.65 19.39
N SER A 246 -4.31 8.83 18.76
CA SER A 246 -3.07 9.45 18.30
C SER A 246 -2.49 10.41 19.35
N ILE A 247 -1.20 10.29 19.58
CA ILE A 247 -0.40 11.10 20.50
C ILE A 247 0.83 11.55 19.72
N ASP A 248 0.94 12.86 19.49
CA ASP A 248 2.11 13.49 18.89
C ASP A 248 2.83 14.31 19.96
N LEU A 249 4.13 14.03 20.15
CA LEU A 249 4.97 14.69 21.14
C LEU A 249 6.27 15.15 20.52
N GLN A 250 6.54 16.44 20.70
CA GLN A 250 7.84 17.01 20.40
C GLN A 250 8.72 16.99 21.67
N LEU A 251 9.86 16.31 21.60
CA LEU A 251 10.78 16.11 22.72
C LEU A 251 12.16 16.70 22.43
N HIS A 252 12.73 17.31 23.47
CA HIS A 252 14.05 17.96 23.43
C HIS A 252 15.03 17.42 24.47
N ASP A 253 14.60 16.50 25.31
CA ASP A 253 15.41 15.92 26.39
C ASP A 253 15.00 14.46 26.59
N ALA A 254 15.95 13.56 26.34
CA ALA A 254 15.71 12.13 26.39
C ALA A 254 15.52 11.64 27.82
N THR A 255 16.10 12.33 28.80
CA THR A 255 16.07 11.92 30.22
C THR A 255 14.67 12.05 30.83
N THR A 256 13.89 13.03 30.36
CA THR A 256 12.50 13.27 30.80
C THR A 256 11.46 12.73 29.83
N ALA A 257 11.88 12.25 28.66
CA ALA A 257 11.01 11.78 27.59
C ALA A 257 10.05 10.66 28.03
N THR A 258 10.59 9.64 28.73
CA THR A 258 9.80 8.47 29.15
C THR A 258 8.62 8.90 30.03
N ASP A 259 8.87 9.71 31.07
CA ASP A 259 7.83 10.16 31.99
C ASP A 259 6.80 11.08 31.32
N LYS A 260 7.25 11.93 30.38
CA LYS A 260 6.34 12.77 29.57
C LYS A 260 5.40 11.92 28.74
N ILE A 261 5.92 10.92 28.03
CA ILE A 261 5.13 10.00 27.21
C ILE A 261 4.13 9.23 28.09
N LEU A 262 4.59 8.67 29.21
CA LEU A 262 3.73 7.95 30.15
C LEU A 262 2.63 8.86 30.73
N GLY A 263 2.95 10.10 31.08
CA GLY A 263 1.98 11.07 31.58
C GLY A 263 0.89 11.42 30.57
N GLU A 264 1.22 11.52 29.28
CA GLU A 264 0.23 11.75 28.21
C GLU A 264 -0.63 10.52 27.92
N LEU A 265 -0.03 9.33 27.95
CA LEU A 265 -0.75 8.06 27.87
C LEU A 265 -1.68 7.87 29.07
N ASP A 266 -1.29 8.35 30.26
CA ASP A 266 -2.08 8.16 31.46
C ASP A 266 -3.41 8.92 31.44
N LYS A 267 -3.42 10.11 30.80
CA LYS A 267 -4.59 10.97 30.67
C LYS A 267 -5.70 10.40 29.78
N ARG A 268 -5.44 9.31 29.05
CA ARG A 268 -6.32 8.80 28.00
C ARG A 268 -6.85 7.40 28.35
N ASN A 269 -8.06 7.11 27.87
CA ASN A 269 -8.57 5.75 27.86
C ASN A 269 -7.96 4.99 26.68
N LEU A 270 -7.12 3.99 26.97
CA LEU A 270 -6.43 3.17 25.98
C LEU A 270 -7.06 1.78 25.80
N GLU A 271 -8.03 1.41 26.64
CA GLU A 271 -8.60 0.05 26.68
C GLU A 271 -9.20 -0.34 25.31
N ASP A 272 -8.72 -1.47 24.79
CA ASP A 272 -9.09 -2.03 23.48
C ASP A 272 -8.85 -1.10 22.28
N LYS A 273 -7.95 -0.11 22.39
CA LYS A 273 -7.63 0.83 21.30
C LYS A 273 -6.27 0.57 20.69
N VAL A 274 -6.09 0.98 19.44
CA VAL A 274 -4.77 1.12 18.82
C VAL A 274 -4.21 2.49 19.21
N VAL A 275 -3.04 2.50 19.82
CA VAL A 275 -2.35 3.73 20.21
C VAL A 275 -1.30 4.05 19.16
N LEU A 276 -1.37 5.25 18.58
CA LEU A 276 -0.35 5.78 17.69
C LEU A 276 0.47 6.79 18.48
N LEU A 277 1.75 6.50 18.66
CA LEU A 277 2.69 7.38 19.35
C LEU A 277 3.70 7.93 18.34
N ARG A 278 3.53 9.19 17.94
CA ARG A 278 4.50 9.94 17.15
C ARG A 278 5.38 10.75 18.09
N VAL A 279 6.68 10.56 17.96
CA VAL A 279 7.68 11.32 18.71
C VAL A 279 8.63 11.98 17.73
N SER A 280 8.70 13.29 17.80
CA SER A 280 9.53 14.14 16.97
C SER A 280 10.41 15.06 17.82
N GLY A 281 11.41 15.70 17.23
CA GLY A 281 12.19 16.75 17.89
C GLY A 281 13.69 16.48 17.88
N GLU A 282 14.44 17.43 18.45
CA GLU A 282 15.89 17.38 18.54
C GLU A 282 16.28 17.34 20.02
N LEU A 283 16.85 16.21 20.46
CA LEU A 283 17.27 15.97 21.83
C LEU A 283 18.58 16.73 22.11
N GLU A 284 18.49 17.77 22.91
CA GLU A 284 19.64 18.54 23.40
C GLU A 284 20.42 17.78 24.47
N ASN A 285 19.72 16.93 25.23
CA ASN A 285 20.28 16.12 26.30
C ASN A 285 19.89 14.65 26.13
N GLY A 286 20.90 13.78 26.26
CA GLY A 286 20.74 12.32 26.14
C GLY A 286 20.58 11.82 24.70
N LYS A 287 20.41 10.51 24.56
CA LYS A 287 20.26 9.80 23.29
C LYS A 287 18.88 9.17 23.21
N THR A 288 18.46 8.82 22.00
CA THR A 288 17.19 8.09 21.76
C THR A 288 17.12 6.78 22.54
N SER A 289 18.26 6.11 22.79
CA SER A 289 18.37 4.91 23.63
C SER A 289 18.01 5.12 25.09
N ASP A 290 18.04 6.36 25.59
CA ASP A 290 17.70 6.68 26.97
C ASP A 290 16.16 6.70 27.19
N ILE A 291 15.39 6.77 26.10
CA ILE A 291 13.93 6.67 26.12
C ILE A 291 13.55 5.20 26.25
N LYS A 292 12.90 4.85 27.37
CA LYS A 292 12.60 3.46 27.72
C LYS A 292 11.31 3.00 27.05
N PHE A 293 11.36 2.73 25.75
CA PHE A 293 10.19 2.27 24.99
C PHE A 293 9.58 0.97 25.53
N ASP A 294 10.38 0.06 26.08
CA ASP A 294 9.86 -1.17 26.71
C ASP A 294 8.95 -0.87 27.91
N GLN A 295 9.25 0.20 28.67
CA GLN A 295 8.41 0.66 29.78
C GLN A 295 7.11 1.26 29.26
N ILE A 296 7.18 2.02 28.16
CA ILE A 296 6.02 2.62 27.49
C ILE A 296 5.10 1.51 26.94
N GLU A 297 5.66 0.51 26.26
CA GLU A 297 4.93 -0.65 25.74
C GLU A 297 4.27 -1.44 26.88
N SER A 298 4.99 -1.68 27.98
CA SER A 298 4.45 -2.36 29.16
C SER A 298 3.30 -1.57 29.80
N PHE A 299 3.42 -0.25 29.88
CA PHE A 299 2.38 0.62 30.42
C PHE A 299 1.11 0.56 29.57
N VAL A 300 1.25 0.69 28.25
CA VAL A 300 0.13 0.63 27.30
C VAL A 300 -0.57 -0.73 27.36
N LYS A 301 0.21 -1.81 27.47
CA LYS A 301 -0.32 -3.17 27.67
C LYS A 301 -1.06 -3.31 29.00
N ASN A 302 -0.55 -2.74 30.10
CA ASN A 302 -1.21 -2.75 31.41
C ASN A 302 -2.52 -1.94 31.42
N LYS A 303 -2.67 -0.96 30.52
CA LYS A 303 -3.94 -0.26 30.26
C LYS A 303 -4.88 -1.02 29.32
N ASN A 304 -4.61 -2.29 29.03
CA ASN A 304 -5.40 -3.15 28.13
C ASN A 304 -5.57 -2.56 26.73
N ALA A 305 -4.60 -1.77 26.25
CA ALA A 305 -4.63 -1.35 24.86
C ALA A 305 -4.45 -2.55 23.93
N TYR A 306 -5.07 -2.48 22.76
CA TYR A 306 -4.95 -3.54 21.77
C TYR A 306 -3.52 -3.61 21.23
N PHE A 307 -2.97 -2.47 20.81
CA PHE A 307 -1.62 -2.41 20.28
C PHE A 307 -1.04 -0.99 20.33
N LEU A 308 0.29 -0.88 20.45
CA LEU A 308 1.03 0.38 20.33
C LEU A 308 1.82 0.37 19.03
N LEU A 309 1.53 1.32 18.13
CA LEU A 309 2.41 1.67 17.03
C LEU A 309 3.18 2.93 17.41
N LYS A 310 4.49 2.92 17.16
CA LYS A 310 5.35 4.07 17.42
C LYS A 310 6.04 4.53 16.14
N ASN A 311 6.12 5.85 15.98
CA ASN A 311 6.90 6.51 14.95
C ASN A 311 7.88 7.46 15.62
N THR A 312 9.17 7.22 15.43
CA THR A 312 10.26 8.02 15.99
C THR A 312 11.23 8.49 14.90
N HIS A 313 10.80 8.51 13.64
CA HIS A 313 11.68 8.82 12.50
C HIS A 313 12.20 10.26 12.57
N ASP A 314 11.37 11.18 13.05
CA ASP A 314 11.68 12.61 13.16
C ASP A 314 12.31 13.00 14.51
N LEU A 315 12.71 12.01 15.33
CA LEU A 315 13.42 12.23 16.58
C LEU A 315 14.93 12.11 16.36
N LYS A 316 15.65 13.21 16.53
CA LYS A 316 17.10 13.30 16.32
C LYS A 316 17.79 13.58 17.64
N ALA A 317 18.94 12.96 17.88
CA ALA A 317 19.83 13.39 18.96
C ALA A 317 20.75 14.48 18.41
N LYS A 318 20.95 15.54 19.19
CA LYS A 318 21.92 16.59 18.83
C LYS A 318 23.32 15.98 18.91
N GLU A 319 23.89 15.65 17.76
CA GLU A 319 25.28 15.25 17.66
C GLU A 319 26.15 16.47 18.02
N MET A 320 27.15 16.29 18.91
CA MET A 320 28.19 17.29 19.09
C MET A 320 28.87 17.51 17.74
N GLU A 321 28.73 18.72 17.21
CA GLU A 321 29.31 19.26 15.98
C GLU A 321 30.22 18.32 15.17
N THR A 322 29.73 17.91 14.01
CA THR A 322 30.52 18.11 12.78
C THR A 322 29.58 18.40 11.63
N GLU A 323 29.19 19.68 11.46
CA GLU A 323 28.46 20.12 10.28
C GLU A 323 29.26 19.78 9.01
N MET A 324 28.55 19.35 7.96
CA MET A 324 28.75 19.95 6.64
C MET A 324 27.49 19.75 5.80
N LYS A 325 26.83 20.88 5.50
CA LYS A 325 25.80 20.99 4.47
C LYS A 325 26.38 20.51 3.14
N ILE A 326 25.81 19.44 2.58
CA ILE A 326 26.05 19.05 1.19
C ILE A 326 25.11 19.94 0.35
N GLU A 327 25.66 20.95 -0.32
CA GLU A 327 24.95 21.61 -1.42
C GLU A 327 24.84 20.62 -2.58
N THR A 328 23.66 20.03 -2.74
CA THR A 328 23.35 19.09 -3.81
C THR A 328 23.39 19.78 -5.17
N LYS A 329 24.40 19.47 -5.99
CA LYS A 329 24.34 19.62 -7.45
C LYS A 329 24.17 18.22 -8.06
N SER A 330 22.96 17.97 -8.56
CA SER A 330 22.53 16.80 -9.38
C SER A 330 22.43 15.44 -8.68
N ALA A 331 21.29 14.77 -8.88
CA ALA A 331 20.89 13.52 -8.23
C ALA A 331 21.58 12.24 -8.78
N GLU A 332 22.45 12.36 -9.77
CA GLU A 332 23.06 11.20 -10.43
C GLU A 332 24.41 10.74 -9.81
N ASN A 333 24.96 11.46 -8.82
CA ASN A 333 26.28 11.17 -8.25
C ASN A 333 26.35 11.14 -6.71
N ILE A 334 25.20 11.08 -6.03
CA ILE A 334 25.09 11.16 -4.56
C ILE A 334 25.91 10.06 -3.87
N GLU A 335 25.93 8.85 -4.44
CA GLU A 335 26.56 7.68 -3.84
C GLU A 335 28.09 7.77 -3.89
N GLY A 336 28.65 8.16 -5.04
CA GLY A 336 30.09 8.38 -5.21
C GLY A 336 30.62 9.55 -4.40
N GLU A 337 29.87 10.65 -4.29
CA GLU A 337 30.24 11.78 -3.44
C GLU A 337 30.17 11.43 -1.95
N SER A 338 29.17 10.67 -1.52
CA SER A 338 29.05 10.20 -0.13
C SER A 338 30.22 9.29 0.27
N ILE A 339 30.62 8.36 -0.60
CA ILE A 339 31.76 7.46 -0.36
C ILE A 339 33.07 8.24 -0.30
N LYS A 340 33.26 9.23 -1.20
CA LYS A 340 34.45 10.08 -1.21
C LYS A 340 34.55 10.93 0.06
N VAL A 341 33.47 11.59 0.46
CA VAL A 341 33.40 12.40 1.69
C VAL A 341 33.65 11.56 2.94
N TYR A 342 33.08 10.35 3.01
CA TYR A 342 33.32 9.43 4.12
C TYR A 342 34.79 8.96 4.16
N SER A 343 35.36 8.63 3.00
CA SER A 343 36.73 8.12 2.87
C SER A 343 37.79 9.16 3.23
N GLU A 344 37.55 10.44 2.91
CA GLU A 344 38.40 11.56 3.30
C GLU A 344 38.34 11.84 4.81
N LYS A 345 37.17 11.64 5.45
CA LYS A 345 36.99 11.85 6.90
C LYS A 345 37.44 10.69 7.76
N ASN A 346 37.43 9.46 7.23
CA ASN A 346 37.77 8.24 7.97
C ASN A 346 38.86 7.45 7.23
N PRO A 347 40.11 7.96 7.14
CA PRO A 347 41.17 7.32 6.38
C PRO A 347 41.43 5.90 6.91
N SER A 348 41.14 4.92 6.06
CA SER A 348 41.27 3.51 6.35
C SER A 348 41.76 2.80 5.09
N ASN A 349 42.58 1.76 5.29
CA ASN A 349 43.02 0.89 4.19
C ASN A 349 41.83 0.18 3.51
N PHE A 350 40.66 0.14 4.16
CA PHE A 350 39.43 -0.44 3.60
C PHE A 350 38.68 0.50 2.66
N ASN A 351 38.98 1.80 2.66
CA ASN A 351 38.26 2.78 1.82
C ASN A 351 38.49 2.53 0.33
N GLU A 352 39.67 2.04 -0.04
CA GLU A 352 39.99 1.66 -1.43
C GLU A 352 39.07 0.53 -1.94
N SER A 353 38.57 -0.31 -1.04
CA SER A 353 37.75 -1.48 -1.36
C SER A 353 36.24 -1.20 -1.35
N VAL A 354 35.78 -0.01 -0.93
CA VAL A 354 34.35 0.28 -0.74
C VAL A 354 33.57 0.22 -2.04
N ASN A 355 34.07 0.83 -3.11
CA ASN A 355 33.40 0.82 -4.42
C ASN A 355 33.33 -0.60 -5.01
N GLU A 356 34.42 -1.37 -4.88
CA GLU A 356 34.45 -2.75 -5.34
C GLU A 356 33.50 -3.64 -4.52
N LEU A 357 33.42 -3.43 -3.20
CA LEU A 357 32.55 -4.19 -2.33
C LEU A 357 31.08 -3.89 -2.63
N MET A 358 30.74 -2.63 -2.88
CA MET A 358 29.38 -2.23 -3.29
C MET A 358 28.99 -2.89 -4.61
N HIS A 359 29.90 -2.94 -5.59
CA HIS A 359 29.66 -3.64 -6.84
C HIS A 359 29.40 -5.13 -6.63
N VAL A 360 30.18 -5.80 -5.76
CA VAL A 360 29.94 -7.20 -5.40
C VAL A 360 28.60 -7.38 -4.69
N LEU A 361 28.25 -6.50 -3.75
CA LEU A 361 26.99 -6.58 -3.01
C LEU A 361 25.75 -6.28 -3.86
N SER A 362 25.92 -5.58 -4.98
CA SER A 362 24.88 -5.37 -5.99
C SER A 362 24.68 -6.54 -6.96
N MET A 363 25.48 -7.62 -6.84
CA MET A 363 25.35 -8.77 -7.73
C MET A 363 24.00 -9.45 -7.55
N GLU A 364 23.33 -9.70 -8.67
CA GLU A 364 22.06 -10.43 -8.69
C GLU A 364 22.29 -11.93 -8.87
N LYS A 365 21.33 -12.71 -8.35
CA LYS A 365 21.26 -14.15 -8.48
C LYS A 365 20.87 -14.52 -9.91
N GLN A 366 21.62 -15.44 -10.54
CA GLN A 366 21.33 -15.87 -11.91
C GLN A 366 20.14 -16.86 -11.96
N GLU A 367 19.46 -16.94 -13.11
CA GLU A 367 18.18 -17.66 -13.29
C GLU A 367 18.22 -19.15 -12.91
N ASP A 368 19.40 -19.80 -12.94
CA ASP A 368 19.57 -21.23 -12.60
C ASP A 368 20.48 -21.47 -11.38
N GLU A 369 20.85 -20.42 -10.66
CA GLU A 369 21.74 -20.52 -9.51
C GLU A 369 20.96 -20.94 -8.26
N LYS A 370 21.44 -21.96 -7.52
CA LYS A 370 20.86 -22.27 -6.20
C LYS A 370 21.23 -21.18 -5.20
N THR A 371 20.35 -20.85 -4.25
CA THR A 371 20.59 -19.79 -3.26
C THR A 371 21.88 -20.00 -2.47
N GLU A 372 22.21 -21.26 -2.14
CA GLU A 372 23.48 -21.60 -1.48
C GLU A 372 24.70 -21.30 -2.36
N ILE A 373 24.60 -21.54 -3.67
CA ILE A 373 25.66 -21.26 -4.64
C ILE A 373 25.83 -19.74 -4.82
N PHE A 374 24.73 -19.00 -4.91
CA PHE A 374 24.74 -17.53 -4.96
C PHE A 374 25.37 -16.91 -3.73
N ASN A 375 24.97 -17.36 -2.53
CA ASN A 375 25.54 -16.86 -1.28
C ASN A 375 27.03 -17.18 -1.18
N ASN A 376 27.46 -18.38 -1.58
CA ASN A 376 28.87 -18.75 -1.61
C ASN A 376 29.68 -17.93 -2.62
N ARG A 377 29.10 -17.64 -3.80
CA ARG A 377 29.71 -16.78 -4.82
C ARG A 377 29.85 -15.34 -4.31
N LEU A 378 28.79 -14.77 -3.76
CA LEU A 378 28.77 -13.42 -3.19
C LEU A 378 29.80 -13.28 -2.06
N LEU A 379 29.83 -14.23 -1.11
CA LEU A 379 30.77 -14.25 -0.01
C LEU A 379 32.22 -14.45 -0.47
N SER A 380 32.45 -15.30 -1.47
CA SER A 380 33.77 -15.52 -2.07
C SER A 380 34.32 -14.23 -2.70
N GLU A 381 33.51 -13.53 -3.50
CA GLU A 381 33.94 -12.28 -4.13
C GLU A 381 34.12 -11.16 -3.09
N ALA A 382 33.25 -11.07 -2.08
CA ALA A 382 33.39 -10.09 -1.01
C ALA A 382 34.66 -10.32 -0.17
N ARG A 383 35.04 -11.58 0.09
CA ARG A 383 36.29 -11.92 0.80
C ARG A 383 37.53 -11.53 0.01
N LYS A 384 37.52 -11.71 -1.32
CA LYS A 384 38.62 -11.28 -2.20
C LYS A 384 38.81 -9.77 -2.15
N VAL A 385 37.72 -9.01 -2.22
CA VAL A 385 37.75 -7.54 -2.13
C VAL A 385 38.29 -7.08 -0.78
N LEU A 386 37.89 -7.75 0.31
CA LEU A 386 38.34 -7.43 1.68
C LEU A 386 39.70 -8.04 2.06
N ARG A 387 40.35 -8.78 1.15
CA ARG A 387 41.64 -9.46 1.36
C ARG A 387 41.68 -10.35 2.61
N PHE A 388 40.56 -10.99 2.95
CA PHE A 388 40.54 -12.06 3.95
C PHE A 388 40.97 -13.36 3.26
N GLU A 389 42.06 -13.97 3.72
CA GLU A 389 42.50 -15.32 3.29
C GLU A 389 41.48 -16.41 3.64
#